data_AF-V4SFI2-F1
#
_entry.id   AF-V4SFI2-F1
#
_cell.length_a   1.000
_cell.length_b   1.000
_cell.length_c   1.000
_cell.angle_alpha   90.00
_cell.angle_beta   90.00
_cell.angle_gamma   90.00
#
_symmetry.space_group_name_H-M   'P 1'
#
loop_
_entity.id
_entity.type
_entity.pdbx_description
1 polymer ?
#
loop_
_entity_poly.entity_id
_entity_poly.type
_entity_poly.pdbx_seq_one_letter_code
_entity_poly.pdbx_strand_id
1 'polypeptide(L)'
;MEIVTSLSLITFEKLKNDVDKLKNARDSVQYKVDDSKIKGDGIQQHVEEWLISVDEVISEVRKLTEVEEKSNNQCFNGLCPNLKTHYQLIKKAEREVNAIVGLHEKRKFDSVSFRTIPEEIWLKSTEGFIHFESRKSTLKEILGSLSNHNFNMIGVYGMGGIGKTMLVKEVAGQAKGNNLFEKVISAQKIGLGLVEEIEIVRAGRLYERLKVEKKILIILDDIWGSLDLEAVGIPLADDNSRCKVLLTARSLDVLSCKMDCQHNSFIDILNKKEAWSLFKKMAGDCIENSELKSVATDIVKECAGLPIAIVPVAKALKNKSLYEWRNALRQLQRPFLISFSGTQAVAYSTVELSYNHLEGRELKETLLLIGYSFICCVEDLLCYGMGLALFQNINTLEEARDRALTLVDKLKNPCLLLDGVTSEWFAMHDVVRDVAISIVLMRDSGSPRSTTRISARSTSPRPGGLLVMLLLQMSLHKQTSQSMPVVPPAQTLRRSSQI
;
A
#
# COMPACT_ATOMS: atom_id res chain seq x y z
N MET A 1 -9.32 -61.41 -38.15
CA MET A 1 -9.01 -59.98 -38.40
C MET A 1 -9.99 -59.08 -37.66
N GLU A 2 -11.30 -59.39 -37.71
CA GLU A 2 -12.36 -58.66 -36.99
C GLU A 2 -12.22 -58.57 -35.45
N ILE A 3 -11.64 -59.59 -34.80
CA ILE A 3 -11.41 -59.58 -33.34
C ILE A 3 -10.29 -58.59 -32.95
N VAL A 4 -9.29 -58.41 -33.81
CA VAL A 4 -8.14 -57.53 -33.55
C VAL A 4 -8.54 -56.06 -33.73
N THR A 5 -9.36 -55.77 -34.75
CA THR A 5 -9.89 -54.42 -35.00
C THR A 5 -10.90 -53.99 -33.92
N SER A 6 -11.74 -54.91 -33.42
CA SER A 6 -12.69 -54.61 -32.33
C SER A 6 -12.00 -54.35 -30.98
N LEU A 7 -10.97 -55.13 -30.62
CA LEU A 7 -10.17 -54.88 -29.40
C LEU A 7 -9.37 -53.57 -29.48
N SER A 8 -8.84 -53.22 -30.65
CA SER A 8 -8.15 -51.94 -30.86
C SER A 8 -9.09 -50.76 -30.65
N LEU A 9 -10.27 -50.78 -31.27
CA LEU A 9 -11.27 -49.70 -31.14
C LEU A 9 -11.66 -49.46 -29.68
N ILE A 10 -11.95 -50.53 -28.94
CA ILE A 10 -12.33 -50.44 -27.51
C ILE A 10 -11.19 -49.82 -26.68
N THR A 11 -9.94 -50.17 -26.98
CA THR A 11 -8.76 -49.68 -26.23
C THR A 11 -8.53 -48.19 -26.47
N PHE A 12 -8.61 -47.75 -27.74
CA PHE A 12 -8.43 -46.34 -28.10
C PHE A 12 -9.61 -45.47 -27.68
N GLU A 13 -10.83 -45.98 -27.71
CA GLU A 13 -12.02 -45.27 -27.21
C GLU A 13 -11.95 -45.06 -25.69
N LYS A 14 -11.49 -46.08 -24.94
CA LYS A 14 -11.19 -45.93 -23.52
C LYS A 14 -10.07 -44.90 -23.27
N LEU A 15 -8.99 -44.96 -24.04
CA LEU A 15 -7.87 -44.02 -23.92
C LEU A 15 -8.30 -42.58 -24.21
N LYS A 16 -9.13 -42.34 -25.23
CA LYS A 16 -9.72 -41.01 -25.53
C LYS A 16 -10.53 -40.49 -24.34
N ASN A 17 -11.41 -41.32 -23.79
CA ASN A 17 -12.22 -40.95 -22.62
C ASN A 17 -11.36 -40.63 -21.38
N ASP A 18 -10.31 -41.43 -21.13
CA ASP A 18 -9.44 -41.23 -19.97
C ASP A 18 -8.56 -39.98 -20.14
N VAL A 19 -8.10 -39.67 -21.36
CA VAL A 19 -7.41 -38.41 -21.66
C VAL A 19 -8.32 -37.20 -21.52
N ASP A 20 -9.58 -37.27 -21.93
CA ASP A 20 -10.50 -36.14 -21.77
C ASP A 20 -10.82 -35.87 -20.28
N LYS A 21 -10.93 -36.91 -19.45
CA LYS A 21 -10.98 -36.74 -17.99
C LYS A 21 -9.70 -36.10 -17.44
N LEU A 22 -8.54 -36.50 -17.95
CA LEU A 22 -7.26 -35.96 -17.53
C LEU A 22 -7.11 -34.48 -17.93
N LYS A 23 -7.56 -34.07 -19.12
CA LYS A 23 -7.62 -32.66 -19.55
C LYS A 23 -8.50 -31.83 -18.62
N ASN A 24 -9.72 -32.30 -18.33
CA ASN A 24 -10.62 -31.60 -17.41
C ASN A 24 -9.99 -31.45 -16.01
N ALA A 25 -9.30 -32.48 -15.53
CA ALA A 25 -8.57 -32.43 -14.27
C ALA A 25 -7.41 -31.43 -14.29
N ARG A 26 -6.64 -31.42 -15.39
CA ARG A 26 -5.54 -30.48 -15.63
C ARG A 26 -6.04 -29.04 -15.63
N ASP A 27 -7.09 -28.75 -16.39
CA ASP A 27 -7.65 -27.41 -16.49
C ASP A 27 -8.19 -26.91 -15.15
N SER A 28 -8.80 -27.80 -14.35
CA SER A 28 -9.23 -27.47 -12.99
C SER A 28 -8.05 -27.12 -12.06
N VAL A 29 -6.92 -27.84 -12.16
CA VAL A 29 -5.71 -27.52 -11.38
C VAL A 29 -5.06 -26.24 -11.90
N GLN A 30 -4.99 -26.05 -13.22
CA GLN A 30 -4.45 -24.86 -13.85
C GLN A 30 -5.23 -23.60 -13.43
N TYR A 31 -6.56 -23.66 -13.39
CA TYR A 31 -7.38 -22.56 -12.90
C TYR A 31 -7.03 -22.17 -11.45
N LYS A 32 -6.81 -23.15 -10.56
CA LYS A 32 -6.40 -22.88 -9.17
C LYS A 32 -4.98 -22.31 -9.09
N VAL A 33 -4.08 -22.76 -9.96
CA VAL A 33 -2.73 -22.19 -10.09
C VAL A 33 -2.81 -20.74 -10.55
N ASP A 34 -3.62 -20.44 -11.55
CA ASP A 34 -3.76 -19.09 -12.10
C ASP A 34 -4.40 -18.13 -11.08
N ASP A 35 -5.46 -18.56 -10.38
CA ASP A 35 -6.05 -17.82 -9.25
C ASP A 35 -5.03 -17.57 -8.12
N SER A 36 -4.19 -18.55 -7.82
CA SER A 36 -3.11 -18.40 -6.82
C SER A 36 -2.03 -17.43 -7.29
N LYS A 37 -1.65 -17.46 -8.58
CA LYS A 37 -0.71 -16.50 -9.17
C LYS A 37 -1.26 -15.07 -9.13
N ILE A 38 -2.56 -14.88 -9.38
CA ILE A 38 -3.23 -13.58 -9.25
C ILE A 38 -3.14 -13.06 -7.81
N LYS A 39 -3.27 -13.96 -6.82
CA LYS A 39 -3.10 -13.64 -5.39
C LYS A 39 -1.64 -13.38 -4.99
N GLY A 40 -0.68 -13.66 -5.86
CA GLY A 40 0.76 -13.55 -5.62
C GLY A 40 1.35 -14.75 -4.87
N ASP A 41 0.61 -15.84 -4.71
CA ASP A 41 1.09 -17.04 -4.03
C ASP A 41 2.10 -17.81 -4.88
N GLY A 42 3.03 -18.50 -4.22
CA GLY A 42 3.96 -19.42 -4.85
C GLY A 42 3.29 -20.76 -5.13
N ILE A 43 3.69 -21.44 -6.20
CA ILE A 43 3.09 -22.72 -6.61
C ILE A 43 3.97 -23.87 -6.10
N GLN A 44 3.35 -24.91 -5.55
CA GLN A 44 4.10 -26.05 -5.04
C GLN A 44 4.78 -26.79 -6.20
N GLN A 45 6.08 -27.09 -6.05
CA GLN A 45 6.88 -27.68 -7.13
C GLN A 45 6.27 -28.97 -7.71
N HIS A 46 5.74 -29.86 -6.86
CA HIS A 46 5.14 -31.12 -7.32
C HIS A 46 3.84 -30.91 -8.12
N VAL A 47 3.15 -29.77 -7.97
CA VAL A 47 2.00 -29.41 -8.80
C VAL A 47 2.47 -29.00 -10.19
N GLU A 48 3.56 -28.22 -10.28
CA GLU A 48 4.16 -27.84 -11.56
C GLU A 48 4.68 -29.07 -12.31
N GLU A 49 5.40 -29.96 -11.63
CA GLU A 49 5.86 -31.24 -12.19
C GLU A 49 4.71 -32.12 -12.66
N TRP A 50 3.59 -32.13 -11.94
CA TRP A 50 2.39 -32.87 -12.34
C TRP A 50 1.76 -32.29 -13.60
N LEU A 51 1.61 -30.96 -13.70
CA LEU A 51 1.08 -30.30 -14.90
C LEU A 51 1.94 -30.61 -16.14
N ILE A 52 3.27 -30.55 -16.00
CA ILE A 52 4.22 -30.90 -17.07
C ILE A 52 4.02 -32.37 -17.49
N SER A 53 3.97 -33.29 -16.52
CA SER A 53 3.79 -34.72 -16.78
C SER A 53 2.47 -35.03 -17.48
N VAL A 54 1.39 -34.31 -17.14
CA VAL A 54 0.08 -34.43 -17.79
C VAL A 54 0.13 -33.92 -19.23
N ASP A 55 0.77 -32.79 -19.48
CA ASP A 55 0.93 -32.23 -20.83
C ASP A 55 1.72 -33.16 -21.76
N GLU A 56 2.76 -33.82 -21.25
CA GLU A 56 3.53 -34.82 -21.98
C GLU A 56 2.66 -36.02 -22.41
N VAL A 57 1.88 -36.59 -21.48
CA VAL A 57 0.98 -37.73 -21.76
C VAL A 57 -0.12 -37.34 -22.74
N ILE A 58 -0.74 -36.17 -22.57
CA ILE A 58 -1.76 -35.66 -23.51
C ILE A 58 -1.16 -35.54 -24.93
N SER A 59 0.06 -35.02 -25.04
CA SER A 59 0.76 -34.89 -26.31
C SER A 59 1.09 -36.25 -26.95
N GLU A 60 1.56 -37.23 -26.17
CA GLU A 60 1.86 -38.57 -26.67
C GLU A 60 0.60 -39.32 -27.11
N VAL A 61 -0.51 -39.22 -26.36
CA VAL A 61 -1.78 -39.82 -26.76
C VAL A 61 -2.34 -39.18 -28.03
N ARG A 62 -2.18 -37.86 -28.20
CA ARG A 62 -2.56 -37.19 -29.46
C ARG A 62 -1.80 -37.76 -30.65
N LYS A 63 -0.47 -37.90 -30.55
CA LYS A 63 0.36 -38.52 -31.61
C LYS A 63 -0.09 -39.96 -31.91
N LEU A 64 -0.39 -40.74 -30.87
CA LEU A 64 -0.87 -42.12 -31.02
C LEU A 64 -2.21 -42.18 -31.77
N THR A 65 -3.13 -41.29 -31.42
CA THR A 65 -4.47 -41.21 -32.03
C THR A 65 -4.37 -40.81 -33.51
N GLU A 66 -3.52 -39.84 -33.85
CA GLU A 66 -3.28 -39.46 -35.24
C GLU A 66 -2.71 -40.60 -36.09
N VAL A 67 -1.84 -41.44 -35.50
CA VAL A 67 -1.30 -42.64 -36.17
C VAL A 67 -2.37 -43.71 -36.34
N GLU A 68 -3.22 -43.93 -35.34
CA GLU A 68 -4.35 -44.85 -35.42
C GLU A 68 -5.33 -44.45 -36.53
N GLU A 69 -5.75 -43.19 -36.59
CA GLU A 69 -6.70 -42.67 -37.57
C GLU A 69 -6.15 -42.77 -39.01
N LYS A 70 -4.86 -42.48 -39.21
CA LYS A 70 -4.19 -42.69 -40.51
C LYS A 70 -4.12 -44.17 -40.91
N SER A 71 -3.91 -45.05 -39.94
CA SER A 71 -3.84 -46.50 -40.16
C SER A 71 -5.20 -47.10 -40.53
N ASN A 72 -6.28 -46.64 -39.90
CA ASN A 72 -7.64 -47.08 -40.18
C ASN A 72 -8.17 -46.54 -41.54
N ASN A 73 -7.79 -45.31 -41.92
CA ASN A 73 -8.22 -44.71 -43.19
C ASN A 73 -7.50 -45.27 -44.44
N GLN A 74 -6.37 -45.95 -44.27
CA GLN A 74 -5.62 -46.57 -45.37
C GLN A 74 -6.13 -47.97 -45.76
N CYS A 75 -7.15 -48.48 -45.07
CA CYS A 75 -7.69 -49.83 -45.26
C CYS A 75 -8.82 -49.93 -46.32
N PHE A 76 -8.95 -48.95 -47.21
CA PHE A 76 -9.82 -49.02 -48.38
C PHE A 76 -9.02 -49.49 -49.60
N ASN A 77 -8.80 -50.81 -49.74
CA ASN A 77 -8.45 -51.56 -50.98
C ASN A 77 -7.98 -53.01 -50.75
N GLY A 78 -8.26 -53.63 -49.59
CA GLY A 78 -8.00 -55.08 -49.39
C GLY A 78 -6.57 -55.48 -48.99
N LEU A 79 -5.74 -54.53 -48.53
CA LEU A 79 -4.44 -54.82 -47.92
C LEU A 79 -4.50 -54.62 -46.41
N CYS A 80 -4.27 -55.71 -45.67
CA CYS A 80 -4.35 -55.77 -44.22
C CYS A 80 -3.23 -54.95 -43.56
N PRO A 81 -3.47 -54.27 -42.41
CA PRO A 81 -2.42 -53.59 -41.69
C PRO A 81 -1.36 -54.59 -41.20
N ASN A 82 -0.10 -54.17 -41.14
CA ASN A 82 1.00 -54.95 -40.60
C ASN A 82 0.74 -55.26 -39.11
N LEU A 83 0.41 -56.52 -38.79
CA LEU A 83 0.09 -56.96 -37.42
C LEU A 83 1.16 -56.55 -36.38
N LYS A 84 2.42 -56.44 -36.79
CA LYS A 84 3.53 -56.04 -35.91
C LYS A 84 3.42 -54.57 -35.49
N THR A 85 3.06 -53.66 -36.39
CA THR A 85 2.91 -52.23 -36.07
C THR A 85 1.64 -52.00 -35.24
N HIS A 86 0.56 -52.73 -35.54
CA HIS A 86 -0.68 -52.67 -34.78
C HIS A 86 -0.49 -53.15 -33.33
N TYR A 87 0.22 -54.26 -33.12
CA TYR A 87 0.59 -54.73 -31.78
C TYR A 87 1.45 -53.73 -31.01
N GLN A 88 2.40 -53.06 -31.69
CA GLN A 88 3.23 -52.01 -31.07
C GLN A 88 2.40 -50.78 -30.65
N LEU A 89 1.41 -50.40 -31.46
CA LEU A 89 0.48 -49.30 -31.16
C LEU A 89 -0.38 -49.62 -29.93
N ILE A 90 -0.98 -50.81 -29.87
CA ILE A 90 -1.78 -51.26 -28.72
C ILE A 90 -0.91 -51.26 -27.46
N LYS A 91 0.29 -51.82 -27.52
CA LYS A 91 1.22 -51.86 -26.38
C LYS A 91 1.64 -50.46 -25.93
N LYS A 92 1.75 -49.50 -26.85
CA LYS A 92 2.05 -48.10 -26.51
C LYS A 92 0.82 -47.43 -25.88
N ALA A 93 -0.39 -47.66 -26.40
CA ALA A 93 -1.64 -47.19 -25.81
C ALA A 93 -1.83 -47.72 -24.38
N GLU A 94 -1.58 -49.00 -24.11
CA GLU A 94 -1.62 -49.60 -22.77
C GLU A 94 -0.65 -48.93 -21.78
N ARG A 95 0.55 -48.55 -22.25
CA ARG A 95 1.52 -47.81 -21.43
C ARG A 95 0.98 -46.43 -21.04
N GLU A 96 0.38 -45.73 -22.00
CA GLU A 96 -0.23 -44.42 -21.71
C GLU A 96 -1.42 -44.54 -20.77
N VAL A 97 -2.28 -45.56 -20.91
CA VAL A 97 -3.36 -45.83 -19.93
C VAL A 97 -2.80 -45.98 -18.52
N ASN A 98 -1.72 -46.75 -18.34
CA ASN A 98 -1.08 -46.91 -17.04
C ASN A 98 -0.45 -45.60 -16.52
N ALA A 99 0.13 -44.78 -17.41
CA ALA A 99 0.64 -43.47 -17.06
C ALA A 99 -0.49 -42.53 -16.58
N ILE A 100 -1.64 -42.53 -17.25
CA ILE A 100 -2.83 -41.76 -16.87
C ILE A 100 -3.32 -42.18 -15.47
N VAL A 101 -3.38 -43.49 -15.20
CA VAL A 101 -3.75 -44.01 -13.87
C VAL A 101 -2.79 -43.49 -12.79
N GLY A 102 -1.48 -43.57 -13.03
CA GLY A 102 -0.47 -43.05 -12.10
C GLY A 102 -0.58 -41.54 -11.87
N LEU A 103 -0.93 -40.76 -12.89
CA LEU A 103 -1.16 -39.31 -12.76
C LEU A 103 -2.43 -38.99 -11.96
N HIS A 104 -3.47 -39.82 -12.07
CA HIS A 104 -4.68 -39.68 -11.25
C HIS A 104 -4.39 -39.92 -9.76
N GLU A 105 -3.53 -40.87 -9.42
CA GLU A 105 -3.13 -41.13 -8.03
C GLU A 105 -2.31 -39.96 -7.46
N LYS A 106 -1.38 -39.41 -8.26
CA LYS A 106 -0.55 -38.26 -7.89
C LYS A 106 -1.30 -36.93 -7.77
N ARG A 107 -2.56 -36.86 -8.21
CA ARG A 107 -3.40 -35.65 -8.18
C ARG A 107 -3.85 -35.22 -6.77
N LYS A 108 -3.63 -36.05 -5.75
CA LYS A 108 -4.06 -35.74 -4.37
C LYS A 108 -3.13 -34.69 -3.74
N PHE A 109 -3.42 -33.43 -4.03
CA PHE A 109 -2.78 -32.27 -3.41
C PHE A 109 -3.66 -31.74 -2.28
N ASP A 110 -3.11 -31.56 -1.08
CA ASP A 110 -3.80 -30.87 0.02
C ASP A 110 -3.92 -29.36 -0.26
N SER A 111 -2.94 -28.79 -0.97
CA SER A 111 -2.95 -27.41 -1.45
C SER A 111 -2.17 -27.29 -2.76
N VAL A 112 -2.57 -26.33 -3.60
CA VAL A 112 -1.96 -26.08 -4.92
C VAL A 112 -0.85 -25.03 -4.84
N SER A 113 -0.92 -24.19 -3.81
CA SER A 113 -0.07 -23.03 -3.63
C SER A 113 0.36 -22.88 -2.17
N PHE A 114 1.32 -21.98 -1.95
CA PHE A 114 1.74 -21.52 -0.64
C PHE A 114 1.79 -19.99 -0.67
N ARG A 115 1.29 -19.35 0.39
CA ARG A 115 1.30 -17.89 0.43
C ARG A 115 2.71 -17.35 0.50
N THR A 116 3.07 -16.47 -0.42
CA THR A 116 4.34 -15.74 -0.36
C THR A 116 4.14 -14.40 0.33
N ILE A 117 5.23 -13.82 0.83
CA ILE A 117 5.24 -12.44 1.29
C ILE A 117 5.34 -11.56 0.03
N PRO A 118 4.32 -10.73 -0.29
CA PRO A 118 4.37 -9.87 -1.45
C PRO A 118 5.54 -8.88 -1.34
N GLU A 119 6.34 -8.78 -2.39
CA GLU A 119 7.38 -7.75 -2.45
C GLU A 119 6.78 -6.35 -2.62
N GLU A 120 7.39 -5.35 -1.98
CA GLU A 120 6.88 -4.00 -2.06
C GLU A 120 7.24 -3.31 -3.37
N ILE A 121 6.20 -2.90 -4.10
CA ILE A 121 6.32 -2.25 -5.42
C ILE A 121 7.12 -0.94 -5.33
N TRP A 122 7.01 -0.19 -4.22
CA TRP A 122 7.73 1.08 -4.05
C TRP A 122 9.24 0.91 -3.88
N LEU A 123 9.74 -0.30 -3.58
CA LEU A 123 11.19 -0.56 -3.57
C LEU A 123 11.80 -0.53 -4.97
N LYS A 124 10.98 -0.56 -6.03
CA LYS A 124 11.44 -0.57 -7.43
C LYS A 124 11.67 0.83 -8.00
N SER A 125 11.21 1.90 -7.34
CA SER A 125 11.43 3.27 -7.77
C SER A 125 11.89 4.17 -6.63
N THR A 126 13.06 4.80 -6.80
CA THR A 126 13.52 5.92 -5.97
C THR A 126 13.08 7.27 -6.56
N GLU A 127 12.14 7.24 -7.51
CA GLU A 127 11.70 8.41 -8.26
C GLU A 127 11.03 9.42 -7.31
N GLY A 128 11.66 10.59 -7.18
CA GLY A 128 11.21 11.65 -6.28
C GLY A 128 11.98 11.80 -4.97
N PHE A 129 12.93 10.91 -4.64
CA PHE A 129 13.83 11.16 -3.50
C PHE A 129 14.79 12.32 -3.82
N ILE A 130 14.90 13.27 -2.89
CA ILE A 130 15.84 14.39 -3.00
C ILE A 130 16.98 14.10 -2.04
N HIS A 131 18.17 13.87 -2.59
CA HIS A 131 19.37 13.69 -1.79
C HIS A 131 19.74 15.01 -1.12
N PHE A 132 19.74 14.98 0.22
CA PHE A 132 20.27 16.05 1.07
C PHE A 132 21.62 15.59 1.62
N GLU A 133 22.65 16.42 1.52
CA GLU A 133 23.98 16.11 2.03
C GLU A 133 23.95 15.88 3.55
N SER A 134 23.16 16.68 4.28
CA SER A 134 22.94 16.54 5.73
C SER A 134 22.39 15.18 6.13
N ARG A 135 21.65 14.52 5.23
CA ARG A 135 21.02 13.22 5.50
C ARG A 135 21.85 12.04 5.03
N LYS A 136 22.95 12.26 4.30
CA LYS A 136 23.83 11.17 3.82
C LYS A 136 24.54 10.47 4.97
N SER A 137 24.99 11.22 5.99
CA SER A 137 25.61 10.64 7.18
C SER A 137 24.63 9.75 7.92
N THR A 138 23.41 10.24 8.17
CA THR A 138 22.35 9.49 8.85
C THR A 138 21.90 8.27 8.06
N LEU A 139 21.78 8.36 6.74
CA LEU A 139 21.51 7.21 5.88
C LEU A 139 22.58 6.12 6.04
N LYS A 140 23.87 6.50 6.00
CA LYS A 140 24.99 5.57 6.18
C LYS A 140 25.02 4.97 7.58
N GLU A 141 24.72 5.78 8.59
CA GLU A 141 24.60 5.35 9.99
C GLU A 141 23.51 4.30 10.17
N ILE A 142 22.32 4.53 9.60
CA ILE A 142 21.21 3.56 9.63
C ILE A 142 21.59 2.27 8.89
N LEU A 143 22.19 2.36 7.70
CA LEU A 143 22.63 1.17 6.95
C LEU A 143 23.73 0.39 7.68
N GLY A 144 24.66 1.09 8.32
CA GLY A 144 25.69 0.48 9.17
C GLY A 144 25.07 -0.24 10.38
N SER A 145 24.08 0.39 11.01
CA SER A 145 23.33 -0.21 12.12
C SER A 145 22.50 -1.42 11.68
N LEU A 146 21.91 -1.37 10.49
CA LEU A 146 21.23 -2.51 9.88
C LEU A 146 22.18 -3.68 9.58
N SER A 147 23.47 -3.41 9.35
CA SER A 147 24.48 -4.44 9.15
C SER A 147 25.07 -4.98 10.48
N ASN A 148 24.85 -4.30 11.60
CA ASN A 148 25.39 -4.70 12.91
C ASN A 148 24.56 -5.81 13.57
N HIS A 149 25.13 -6.98 13.81
CA HIS A 149 24.45 -8.13 14.41
C HIS A 149 23.86 -7.88 15.82
N ASN A 150 24.37 -6.88 16.55
CA ASN A 150 23.89 -6.56 17.89
C ASN A 150 22.56 -5.77 17.90
N PHE A 151 22.12 -5.26 16.74
CA PHE A 151 20.93 -4.43 16.65
C PHE A 151 19.84 -5.13 15.85
N ASN A 152 18.71 -5.43 16.51
CA ASN A 152 17.52 -5.97 15.85
C ASN A 152 16.47 -4.89 15.59
N MET A 153 16.47 -3.82 16.37
CA MET A 153 15.55 -2.68 16.26
C MET A 153 16.31 -1.37 16.14
N ILE A 154 16.13 -0.71 15.00
CA ILE A 154 16.71 0.59 14.69
C ILE A 154 15.58 1.59 14.59
N GLY A 155 15.72 2.73 15.24
CA GLY A 155 14.74 3.79 15.24
C GLY A 155 15.23 5.06 14.54
N VAL A 156 14.32 5.74 13.85
CA VAL A 156 14.53 7.06 13.25
C VAL A 156 13.50 8.02 13.82
N TYR A 157 13.95 9.09 14.49
CA TYR A 157 13.04 10.07 15.08
C TYR A 157 13.31 11.49 14.64
N GLY A 158 12.30 12.33 14.83
CA GLY A 158 12.31 13.72 14.43
C GLY A 158 10.89 14.24 14.22
N MET A 159 10.75 15.53 13.98
CA MET A 159 9.46 16.20 13.87
C MET A 159 8.57 15.61 12.74
N GLY A 160 7.24 15.76 12.88
CA GLY A 160 6.30 15.49 11.78
C GLY A 160 6.64 16.30 10.54
N GLY A 161 6.56 15.69 9.35
CA GLY A 161 6.83 16.38 8.09
C GLY A 161 8.30 16.67 7.78
N ILE A 162 9.24 16.18 8.60
CA ILE A 162 10.68 16.34 8.34
C ILE A 162 11.22 15.41 7.25
N GLY A 163 10.46 14.39 6.85
CA GLY A 163 10.85 13.43 5.80
C GLY A 163 11.51 12.14 6.29
N LYS A 164 11.17 11.68 7.51
CA LYS A 164 11.61 10.37 8.04
C LYS A 164 11.20 9.22 7.13
N THR A 165 9.92 9.17 6.74
CA THR A 165 9.39 8.17 5.80
C THR A 165 10.17 8.15 4.49
N MET A 166 10.53 9.32 3.95
CA MET A 166 11.32 9.39 2.70
C MET A 166 12.73 8.83 2.89
N LEU A 167 13.38 9.12 4.02
CA LEU A 167 14.71 8.56 4.33
C LEU A 167 14.65 7.05 4.53
N VAL A 168 13.67 6.54 5.28
CA VAL A 168 13.51 5.10 5.52
C VAL A 168 13.21 4.35 4.22
N LYS A 169 12.41 4.93 3.31
CA LYS A 169 12.21 4.36 1.98
C LYS A 169 13.50 4.26 1.18
N GLU A 170 14.34 5.30 1.21
CA GLU A 170 15.66 5.26 0.56
C GLU A 170 16.59 4.20 1.20
N VAL A 171 16.64 4.13 2.54
CA VAL A 171 17.38 3.10 3.27
C VAL A 171 16.91 1.71 2.87
N ALA A 172 15.61 1.48 2.79
CA ALA A 172 15.01 0.22 2.39
C ALA A 172 15.39 -0.19 0.96
N GLY A 173 15.33 0.77 0.03
CA GLY A 173 15.76 0.57 -1.36
C GLY A 173 17.23 0.18 -1.44
N GLN A 174 18.12 0.89 -0.73
CA GLN A 174 19.55 0.56 -0.70
C GLN A 174 19.83 -0.76 0.04
N ALA A 175 19.10 -1.06 1.11
CA ALA A 175 19.28 -2.29 1.86
C ALA A 175 18.91 -3.53 1.01
N LYS A 176 17.88 -3.42 0.16
CA LYS A 176 17.55 -4.43 -0.84
C LYS A 176 18.56 -4.47 -1.98
N GLY A 177 18.89 -3.32 -2.58
CA GLY A 177 19.80 -3.23 -3.73
C GLY A 177 21.23 -3.68 -3.43
N ASN A 178 21.71 -3.47 -2.19
CA ASN A 178 23.01 -3.93 -1.71
C ASN A 178 22.98 -5.38 -1.19
N ASN A 179 21.86 -6.10 -1.34
CA ASN A 179 21.65 -7.46 -0.83
C ASN A 179 21.91 -7.59 0.69
N LEU A 180 21.68 -6.54 1.48
CA LEU A 180 21.73 -6.63 2.95
C LEU A 180 20.57 -7.47 3.48
N PHE A 181 19.40 -7.35 2.85
CA PHE A 181 18.21 -8.16 3.11
C PHE A 181 17.64 -8.71 1.81
N GLU A 182 17.17 -9.95 1.86
CA GLU A 182 16.52 -10.61 0.73
C GLU A 182 15.10 -10.07 0.55
N LYS A 183 14.41 -9.75 1.65
CA LYS A 183 13.08 -9.14 1.64
C LYS A 183 13.00 -7.91 2.52
N VAL A 184 12.24 -6.93 2.06
CA VAL A 184 11.88 -5.73 2.81
C VAL A 184 10.36 -5.59 2.78
N ILE A 185 9.75 -5.36 3.93
CA ILE A 185 8.29 -5.35 4.13
C ILE A 185 7.90 -4.15 4.98
N SER A 186 6.83 -3.43 4.63
CA SER A 186 6.23 -2.38 5.45
C SER A 186 4.95 -2.86 6.14
N ALA A 187 4.83 -2.60 7.44
CA ALA A 187 3.73 -3.12 8.25
C ALA A 187 2.37 -2.51 7.97
N GLN A 188 2.29 -1.37 7.25
CA GLN A 188 1.00 -0.86 6.77
C GLN A 188 0.23 -1.91 5.94
N LYS A 189 0.94 -2.88 5.32
CA LYS A 189 0.33 -4.00 4.58
C LYS A 189 0.34 -5.33 5.32
N ILE A 190 1.11 -5.48 6.41
CA ILE A 190 1.04 -6.67 7.28
C ILE A 190 -0.37 -6.78 7.88
N GLY A 191 -1.07 -5.64 8.03
CA GLY A 191 -2.48 -5.46 8.37
C GLY A 191 -3.52 -6.00 7.35
N LEU A 192 -3.19 -6.03 6.06
CA LEU A 192 -4.18 -6.19 4.98
C LEU A 192 -4.15 -7.56 4.27
N GLY A 193 -3.13 -8.38 4.51
CA GLY A 193 -2.97 -9.68 3.81
C GLY A 193 -3.60 -10.90 4.51
N LEU A 194 -4.15 -10.74 5.71
CA LEU A 194 -4.67 -11.83 6.53
C LEU A 194 -6.11 -11.50 6.96
N VAL A 195 -7.05 -11.74 6.05
CA VAL A 195 -8.48 -11.82 6.37
C VAL A 195 -8.69 -13.11 7.16
N GLU A 196 -8.44 -13.07 8.46
CA GLU A 196 -8.79 -14.13 9.41
C GLU A 196 -9.31 -13.51 10.71
N GLU A 197 -10.36 -14.11 11.28
CA GLU A 197 -11.15 -13.56 12.38
C GLU A 197 -10.47 -13.62 13.76
N ILE A 198 -9.24 -14.16 13.88
CA ILE A 198 -8.55 -14.36 15.17
C ILE A 198 -7.07 -13.92 15.07
N GLU A 199 -6.70 -12.87 15.83
CA GLU A 199 -5.37 -12.24 15.83
C GLU A 199 -4.23 -13.21 16.21
N ILE A 200 -4.47 -14.18 17.10
CA ILE A 200 -3.45 -15.14 17.55
C ILE A 200 -3.04 -16.09 16.41
N VAL A 201 -4.01 -16.59 15.64
CA VAL A 201 -3.76 -17.48 14.50
C VAL A 201 -2.98 -16.74 13.42
N ARG A 202 -3.34 -15.47 13.22
CA ARG A 202 -2.68 -14.56 12.29
C ARG A 202 -1.22 -14.30 12.67
N ALA A 203 -0.95 -13.99 13.93
CA ALA A 203 0.39 -13.77 14.45
C ALA A 203 1.26 -15.03 14.35
N GLY A 204 0.74 -16.19 14.76
CA GLY A 204 1.46 -17.46 14.67
C GLY A 204 1.86 -17.82 13.23
N ARG A 205 0.98 -17.56 12.25
CA ARG A 205 1.29 -17.75 10.83
C ARG A 205 2.30 -16.74 10.29
N LEU A 206 2.24 -15.48 10.73
CA LEU A 206 3.25 -14.48 10.37
C LEU A 206 4.62 -14.91 10.89
N TYR A 207 4.68 -15.36 12.14
CA TYR A 207 5.90 -15.86 12.77
C TYR A 207 6.51 -17.03 12.00
N GLU A 208 5.71 -18.06 11.70
CA GLU A 208 6.14 -19.22 10.90
C GLU A 208 6.72 -18.79 9.55
N ARG A 209 6.07 -17.83 8.86
CA ARG A 209 6.56 -17.32 7.56
C ARG A 209 7.87 -16.56 7.70
N LEU A 210 7.96 -15.65 8.65
CA LEU A 210 9.18 -14.84 8.87
C LEU A 210 10.36 -15.71 9.28
N LYS A 211 10.12 -16.86 9.94
CA LYS A 211 11.15 -17.81 10.37
C LYS A 211 11.81 -18.60 9.24
N VAL A 212 11.08 -18.87 8.16
CA VAL A 212 11.58 -19.61 6.97
C VAL A 212 12.54 -18.77 6.14
N GLU A 213 12.39 -17.45 6.21
CA GLU A 213 13.10 -16.50 5.37
C GLU A 213 14.51 -16.22 5.90
N LYS A 214 15.48 -15.96 5.00
CA LYS A 214 16.89 -15.86 5.40
C LYS A 214 17.23 -14.52 6.05
N LYS A 215 16.89 -13.42 5.40
CA LYS A 215 17.15 -12.05 5.89
C LYS A 215 16.01 -11.10 5.52
N ILE A 216 15.27 -10.63 6.53
CA ILE A 216 14.13 -9.73 6.35
C ILE A 216 14.36 -8.41 7.10
N LEU A 217 14.03 -7.31 6.44
CA LEU A 217 13.82 -6.00 7.07
C LEU A 217 12.32 -5.67 7.12
N ILE A 218 11.82 -5.40 8.31
CA ILE A 218 10.44 -4.95 8.55
C ILE A 218 10.47 -3.45 8.87
N ILE A 219 9.63 -2.68 8.19
CA ILE A 219 9.53 -1.23 8.35
C ILE A 219 8.21 -0.90 9.05
N LEU A 220 8.33 -0.23 10.18
CA LEU A 220 7.23 0.26 11.01
C LEU A 220 7.24 1.78 10.97
N ASP A 221 6.46 2.36 10.05
CA ASP A 221 6.43 3.80 9.84
C ASP A 221 5.38 4.48 10.75
N ASP A 222 5.78 5.58 11.37
CA ASP A 222 5.00 6.48 12.21
C ASP A 222 4.36 5.83 13.44
N ILE A 223 5.20 5.34 14.34
CA ILE A 223 4.79 4.75 15.63
C ILE A 223 4.61 5.82 16.70
N TRP A 224 3.48 5.74 17.42
CA TRP A 224 3.07 6.71 18.45
C TRP A 224 3.14 6.14 19.88
N GLY A 225 3.25 4.81 20.02
CA GLY A 225 3.17 4.10 21.31
C GLY A 225 3.92 2.78 21.31
N SER A 226 3.78 2.02 22.40
CA SER A 226 4.32 0.67 22.52
C SER A 226 3.56 -0.29 21.59
N LEU A 227 4.29 -1.19 20.95
CA LEU A 227 3.75 -2.26 20.12
C LEU A 227 4.44 -3.56 20.51
N ASP A 228 3.66 -4.57 20.89
CA ASP A 228 4.17 -5.90 21.18
C ASP A 228 4.39 -6.64 19.84
N LEU A 229 5.64 -6.65 19.40
CA LEU A 229 6.04 -7.26 18.13
C LEU A 229 5.90 -8.78 18.14
N GLU A 230 6.08 -9.43 19.29
CA GLU A 230 5.91 -10.88 19.41
C GLU A 230 4.43 -11.25 19.33
N ALA A 231 3.55 -10.50 19.99
CA ALA A 231 2.10 -10.67 19.89
C ALA A 231 1.58 -10.47 18.46
N VAL A 232 2.24 -9.63 17.66
CA VAL A 232 1.93 -9.44 16.23
C VAL A 232 2.52 -10.56 15.36
N GLY A 233 3.46 -11.36 15.88
CA GLY A 233 4.10 -12.47 15.19
C GLY A 233 5.44 -12.13 14.52
N ILE A 234 6.12 -11.06 14.97
CA ILE A 234 7.44 -10.65 14.47
C ILE A 234 8.53 -11.23 15.39
N PRO A 235 9.43 -12.10 14.88
CA PRO A 235 10.50 -12.69 15.68
C PRO A 235 11.64 -11.68 15.92
N LEU A 236 11.78 -11.18 17.16
CA LEU A 236 12.87 -10.27 17.55
C LEU A 236 14.13 -10.98 18.07
N ALA A 237 13.97 -12.18 18.63
CA ALA A 237 15.03 -12.98 19.22
C ALA A 237 15.28 -14.23 18.35
N ASP A 238 16.21 -14.11 17.40
CA ASP A 238 16.74 -15.26 16.68
C ASP A 238 18.27 -15.18 16.74
N ASP A 239 18.93 -16.30 17.05
CA ASP A 239 20.38 -16.39 17.30
C ASP A 239 21.25 -15.95 16.10
N ASN A 240 20.65 -15.70 14.94
CA ASN A 240 21.31 -15.37 13.68
C ASN A 240 20.96 -13.96 13.11
N SER A 241 20.28 -13.08 13.86
CA SER A 241 19.91 -11.71 13.44
C SER A 241 19.18 -11.64 12.08
N ARG A 242 18.34 -12.65 11.77
CA ARG A 242 17.69 -12.81 10.45
C ARG A 242 16.54 -11.84 10.20
N CYS A 243 15.93 -11.32 11.26
CA CYS A 243 14.86 -10.33 11.18
C CYS A 243 15.30 -9.03 11.86
N LYS A 244 15.17 -7.91 11.15
CA LYS A 244 15.40 -6.57 11.71
C LYS A 244 14.19 -5.69 11.51
N VAL A 245 14.00 -4.77 12.44
CA VAL A 245 12.91 -3.82 12.45
C VAL A 245 13.47 -2.40 12.38
N LEU A 246 13.00 -1.63 11.40
CA LEU A 246 13.29 -0.22 11.25
C LEU A 246 12.02 0.59 11.55
N LEU A 247 12.08 1.40 12.60
CA LEU A 247 10.96 2.17 13.11
C LEU A 247 11.13 3.65 12.77
N THR A 248 10.04 4.34 12.46
CA THR A 248 10.01 5.81 12.54
C THR A 248 9.06 6.27 13.63
N ALA A 249 9.44 7.31 14.35
CA ALA A 249 8.59 7.93 15.37
C ALA A 249 8.80 9.44 15.43
N ARG A 250 7.86 10.14 16.07
CA ARG A 250 8.02 11.58 16.33
C ARG A 250 8.88 11.88 17.56
N SER A 251 8.89 10.98 18.54
CA SER A 251 9.58 11.13 19.82
C SER A 251 10.64 10.04 20.03
N LEU A 252 11.79 10.44 20.57
CA LEU A 252 12.82 9.50 21.02
C LEU A 252 12.30 8.60 22.15
N ASP A 253 11.42 9.09 23.01
CA ASP A 253 10.88 8.30 24.13
C ASP A 253 10.07 7.11 23.64
N VAL A 254 9.36 7.25 22.52
CA VAL A 254 8.63 6.14 21.91
C VAL A 254 9.62 5.06 21.46
N LEU A 255 10.72 5.44 20.83
CA LEU A 255 11.71 4.47 20.35
C LEU A 255 12.51 3.85 21.49
N SER A 256 12.98 4.66 22.44
CA SER A 256 13.91 4.25 23.49
C SER A 256 13.22 3.60 24.69
N CYS A 257 12.06 4.09 25.10
CA CYS A 257 11.40 3.66 26.34
C CYS A 257 10.19 2.76 26.10
N LYS A 258 9.57 2.81 24.92
CA LYS A 258 8.37 2.00 24.60
C LYS A 258 8.64 0.85 23.63
N MET A 259 9.65 1.00 22.79
CA MET A 259 10.03 0.00 21.76
C MET A 259 11.43 -0.58 22.00
N ASP A 260 12.18 -0.09 22.98
CA ASP A 260 13.53 -0.55 23.33
C ASP A 260 14.49 -0.65 22.13
N CYS A 261 14.43 0.32 21.21
CA CYS A 261 15.34 0.41 20.06
C CYS A 261 16.80 0.53 20.53
N GLN A 262 17.67 -0.34 20.02
CA GLN A 262 19.09 -0.34 20.41
C GLN A 262 19.89 0.80 19.78
N HIS A 263 19.45 1.30 18.62
CA HIS A 263 20.07 2.43 17.94
C HIS A 263 19.02 3.39 17.42
N ASN A 264 19.19 4.69 17.69
CA ASN A 264 18.22 5.72 17.34
C ASN A 264 18.91 6.89 16.64
N SER A 265 18.55 7.15 15.38
CA SER A 265 19.10 8.26 14.60
C SER A 265 18.12 9.44 14.56
N PHE A 266 18.62 10.64 14.81
CA PHE A 266 17.84 11.87 14.76
C PHE A 266 17.84 12.49 13.36
N ILE A 267 16.67 12.95 12.91
CA ILE A 267 16.52 13.75 11.69
C ILE A 267 16.16 15.18 12.06
N ASP A 268 17.12 16.06 11.80
CA ASP A 268 16.99 17.49 12.02
C ASP A 268 16.37 18.21 10.81
N ILE A 269 16.09 19.50 10.99
CA ILE A 269 15.68 20.43 9.94
C ILE A 269 16.73 20.54 8.84
N LEU A 270 16.28 20.90 7.62
CA LEU A 270 17.20 21.17 6.52
C LEU A 270 18.03 22.41 6.82
N ASN A 271 19.32 22.36 6.49
CA ASN A 271 20.15 23.55 6.56
C ASN A 271 19.72 24.57 5.48
N LYS A 272 20.15 25.82 5.64
CA LYS A 272 19.74 26.94 4.75
C LYS A 272 19.99 26.66 3.26
N LYS A 273 21.10 25.99 2.91
CA LYS A 273 21.44 25.68 1.53
C LYS A 273 20.50 24.62 0.94
N GLU A 274 20.22 23.59 1.71
CA GLU A 274 19.31 22.51 1.33
C GLU A 274 17.86 22.96 1.25
N ALA A 275 17.41 23.75 2.23
CA ALA A 275 16.08 24.35 2.24
C ALA A 275 15.86 25.23 1.00
N TRP A 276 16.85 26.06 0.66
CA TRP A 276 16.83 26.87 -0.56
C TRP A 276 16.82 26.01 -1.83
N SER A 277 17.65 24.97 -1.90
CA SER A 277 17.69 24.06 -3.05
C SER A 277 16.36 23.34 -3.25
N LEU A 278 15.73 22.88 -2.17
CA LEU A 278 14.41 22.26 -2.20
C LEU A 278 13.35 23.26 -2.70
N PHE A 279 13.35 24.48 -2.15
CA PHE A 279 12.42 25.53 -2.54
C PHE A 279 12.55 25.86 -4.04
N LYS A 280 13.78 26.11 -4.52
CA LYS A 280 14.06 26.40 -5.93
C LYS A 280 13.55 25.27 -6.84
N LYS A 281 13.81 24.02 -6.48
CA LYS A 281 13.35 22.85 -7.24
C LYS A 281 11.81 22.80 -7.35
N MET A 282 11.09 23.16 -6.29
CA MET A 282 9.62 23.06 -6.26
C MET A 282 8.91 24.25 -6.91
N ALA A 283 9.42 25.47 -6.72
CA ALA A 283 8.87 26.68 -7.32
C ALA A 283 9.22 26.82 -8.81
N GLY A 284 10.33 26.23 -9.26
CA GLY A 284 10.79 26.27 -10.66
C GLY A 284 11.59 27.54 -11.01
N ASP A 285 11.79 27.78 -12.31
CA ASP A 285 12.72 28.81 -12.81
C ASP A 285 12.23 30.25 -12.65
N CYS A 286 11.03 30.46 -12.09
CA CYS A 286 10.49 31.81 -11.87
C CYS A 286 11.29 32.65 -10.85
N ILE A 287 12.21 32.03 -10.08
CA ILE A 287 12.99 32.68 -9.00
C ILE A 287 14.31 33.30 -9.48
N GLU A 288 14.63 33.23 -10.79
CA GLU A 288 15.91 33.75 -11.28
C GLU A 288 15.97 35.29 -11.41
N ASN A 289 14.83 35.98 -11.28
CA ASN A 289 14.79 37.45 -11.17
C ASN A 289 15.30 37.92 -9.79
N SER A 290 16.24 38.88 -9.78
CA SER A 290 16.89 39.42 -8.57
C SER A 290 15.91 39.89 -7.48
N GLU A 291 14.82 40.57 -7.85
CA GLU A 291 13.82 41.04 -6.87
C GLU A 291 12.96 39.91 -6.28
N LEU A 292 12.66 38.88 -7.08
CA LEU A 292 11.86 37.74 -6.61
C LEU A 292 12.72 36.81 -5.75
N LYS A 293 14.02 36.70 -6.06
CA LYS A 293 14.99 35.93 -5.30
C LYS A 293 15.14 36.40 -3.86
N SER A 294 15.12 37.72 -3.61
CA SER A 294 15.22 38.25 -2.24
C SER A 294 14.00 37.89 -1.41
N VAL A 295 12.79 38.13 -1.94
CA VAL A 295 11.52 37.76 -1.27
C VAL A 295 11.42 36.26 -1.05
N ALA A 296 11.79 35.45 -2.06
CA ALA A 296 11.82 33.99 -1.93
C ALA A 296 12.78 33.54 -0.83
N THR A 297 13.95 34.17 -0.70
CA THR A 297 14.93 33.84 0.34
C THR A 297 14.36 34.08 1.73
N ASP A 298 13.62 35.17 1.92
CA ASP A 298 12.98 35.46 3.20
C ASP A 298 11.83 34.49 3.50
N ILE A 299 11.01 34.13 2.52
CA ILE A 299 9.97 33.09 2.68
C ILE A 299 10.58 31.75 3.09
N VAL A 300 11.73 31.35 2.51
CA VAL A 300 12.42 30.12 2.89
C VAL A 300 12.91 30.16 4.34
N LYS A 301 13.31 31.33 4.85
CA LYS A 301 13.66 31.49 6.28
C LYS A 301 12.44 31.28 7.16
N GLU A 302 11.28 31.84 6.78
CA GLU A 302 10.02 31.64 7.51
C GLU A 302 9.59 30.17 7.53
N CYS A 303 9.98 29.36 6.54
CA CYS A 303 9.70 27.92 6.52
C CYS A 303 10.60 27.10 7.48
N ALA A 304 11.57 27.73 8.14
CA ALA A 304 12.44 27.14 9.18
C ALA A 304 13.11 25.80 8.81
N GLY A 305 13.41 25.57 7.54
CA GLY A 305 14.06 24.34 7.08
C GLY A 305 13.16 23.09 7.08
N LEU A 306 11.85 23.23 7.25
CA LEU A 306 10.89 22.11 7.29
C LEU A 306 10.42 21.76 5.87
N PRO A 307 10.63 20.52 5.36
CA PRO A 307 10.13 20.12 4.05
C PRO A 307 8.62 20.27 3.89
N ILE A 308 7.83 19.92 4.93
CA ILE A 308 6.37 20.05 4.94
C ILE A 308 5.89 21.51 4.86
N ALA A 309 6.74 22.48 5.19
CA ALA A 309 6.47 23.90 5.01
C ALA A 309 6.95 24.40 3.64
N ILE A 310 8.18 24.04 3.28
CA ILE A 310 8.86 24.49 2.06
C ILE A 310 8.10 24.07 0.81
N VAL A 311 7.74 22.78 0.69
CA VAL A 311 7.17 22.24 -0.55
C VAL A 311 5.81 22.85 -0.86
N PRO A 312 4.83 22.89 0.08
CA PRO A 312 3.53 23.48 -0.20
C PRO A 312 3.59 24.99 -0.50
N VAL A 313 4.44 25.74 0.21
CA VAL A 313 4.58 27.19 -0.03
C VAL A 313 5.22 27.47 -1.39
N ALA A 314 6.31 26.75 -1.72
CA ALA A 314 6.97 26.89 -3.00
C ALA A 314 6.02 26.62 -4.18
N LYS A 315 5.22 25.56 -4.07
CA LYS A 315 4.25 25.19 -5.11
C LYS A 315 3.05 26.14 -5.17
N ALA A 316 2.56 26.63 -4.03
CA ALA A 316 1.46 27.59 -3.99
C ALA A 316 1.83 28.95 -4.62
N LEU A 317 3.10 29.36 -4.50
CA LEU A 317 3.60 30.62 -5.06
C LEU A 317 4.17 30.47 -6.48
N LYS A 318 4.26 29.24 -6.99
CA LYS A 318 4.71 28.97 -8.35
C LYS A 318 3.85 29.76 -9.35
N ASN A 319 4.53 30.44 -10.29
CA ASN A 319 3.92 31.28 -11.32
C ASN A 319 3.05 32.45 -10.80
N LYS A 320 3.17 32.82 -9.51
CA LYS A 320 2.51 34.00 -8.94
C LYS A 320 3.36 35.26 -9.12
N SER A 321 2.69 36.42 -9.10
CA SER A 321 3.31 37.73 -9.30
C SER A 321 4.07 38.23 -8.07
N LEU A 322 5.05 39.11 -8.24
CA LEU A 322 5.90 39.61 -7.14
C LEU A 322 5.11 40.22 -5.96
N TYR A 323 3.98 40.87 -6.23
CA TYR A 323 3.15 41.44 -5.15
C TYR A 323 2.44 40.34 -4.33
N GLU A 324 2.06 39.22 -4.95
CA GLU A 324 1.51 38.05 -4.25
C GLU A 324 2.58 37.41 -3.35
N TRP A 325 3.81 37.29 -3.84
CA TRP A 325 4.95 36.82 -3.04
C TRP A 325 5.20 37.71 -1.81
N ARG A 326 5.23 39.03 -1.99
CA ARG A 326 5.38 39.99 -0.87
C ARG A 326 4.21 39.89 0.11
N ASN A 327 2.99 39.68 -0.37
CA ASN A 327 1.82 39.49 0.48
C ASN A 327 1.89 38.18 1.27
N ALA A 328 2.34 37.09 0.64
CA ALA A 328 2.55 35.80 1.30
C ALA A 328 3.61 35.89 2.41
N LEU A 329 4.73 36.56 2.16
CA LEU A 329 5.74 36.81 3.19
C LEU A 329 5.17 37.55 4.41
N ARG A 330 4.39 38.62 4.17
CA ARG A 330 3.73 39.35 5.27
C ARG A 330 2.74 38.48 6.05
N GLN A 331 2.08 37.52 5.40
CA GLN A 331 1.18 36.59 6.08
C GLN A 331 1.96 35.61 6.97
N LEU A 332 3.10 35.11 6.50
CA LEU A 332 3.98 34.23 7.28
C LEU A 332 4.61 34.93 8.49
N GLN A 333 4.92 36.23 8.36
CA GLN A 333 5.51 37.04 9.42
C GLN A 333 4.51 37.52 10.47
N ARG A 334 3.20 37.32 10.26
CA ARG A 334 2.19 37.70 11.24
C ARG A 334 2.22 36.73 12.42
N PRO A 335 2.23 37.23 13.67
CA PRO A 335 2.19 36.36 14.83
C PRO A 335 0.90 35.53 14.85
N PHE A 336 1.06 34.24 15.09
CA PHE A 336 -0.03 33.28 15.05
C PHE A 336 -0.89 33.36 16.31
N LEU A 337 -2.22 33.21 16.16
CA LEU A 337 -3.20 33.37 17.24
C LEU A 337 -3.35 32.12 18.13
N ILE A 338 -2.76 30.97 17.76
CA ILE A 338 -2.87 29.72 18.52
C ILE A 338 -1.54 29.42 19.21
N SER A 339 -1.61 28.89 20.43
CA SER A 339 -0.49 28.57 21.32
C SER A 339 0.34 27.36 20.88
N PHE A 340 0.78 27.30 19.63
CA PHE A 340 1.81 26.34 19.22
C PHE A 340 3.20 26.96 19.48
N SER A 341 4.10 26.19 20.09
CA SER A 341 5.47 26.64 20.33
C SER A 341 6.43 26.18 19.23
N GLY A 342 7.33 27.06 18.82
CA GLY A 342 8.48 26.71 17.98
C GLY A 342 8.11 26.25 16.56
N THR A 343 8.73 25.16 16.12
CA THR A 343 8.65 24.64 14.74
C THR A 343 7.26 24.16 14.32
N GLN A 344 6.41 23.74 15.26
CA GLN A 344 5.03 23.34 14.98
C GLN A 344 4.17 24.51 14.47
N ALA A 345 4.36 25.70 15.05
CA ALA A 345 3.68 26.91 14.60
C ALA A 345 4.05 27.28 13.15
N VAL A 346 5.32 27.05 12.78
CA VAL A 346 5.81 27.29 11.42
C VAL A 346 5.16 26.33 10.42
N ALA A 347 5.15 25.03 10.72
CA ALA A 347 4.51 24.02 9.88
C ALA A 347 3.02 24.32 9.68
N TYR A 348 2.33 24.72 10.76
CA TYR A 348 0.93 25.10 10.68
C TYR A 348 0.72 26.34 9.79
N SER A 349 1.42 27.43 10.06
CA SER A 349 1.23 28.72 9.37
C SER A 349 1.52 28.62 7.87
N THR A 350 2.50 27.81 7.49
CA THR A 350 2.88 27.58 6.10
C THR A 350 1.87 26.71 5.35
N VAL A 351 1.35 25.65 5.98
CA VAL A 351 0.24 24.87 5.42
C VAL A 351 -1.04 25.69 5.32
N GLU A 352 -1.36 26.51 6.33
CA GLU A 352 -2.51 27.43 6.27
C GLU A 352 -2.35 28.44 5.12
N LEU A 353 -1.15 28.97 4.90
CA LEU A 353 -0.86 29.81 3.75
C LEU A 353 -1.18 29.08 2.43
N SER A 354 -0.71 27.85 2.26
CA SER A 354 -1.01 27.03 1.07
C SER A 354 -2.50 26.78 0.90
N TYR A 355 -3.22 26.50 1.99
CA TYR A 355 -4.68 26.40 1.99
C TYR A 355 -5.35 27.70 1.52
N ASN A 356 -4.89 28.86 2.01
CA ASN A 356 -5.45 30.15 1.65
C ASN A 356 -5.29 30.48 0.16
N HIS A 357 -4.24 29.97 -0.48
CA HIS A 357 -3.96 30.12 -1.91
C HIS A 357 -4.75 29.15 -2.81
N LEU A 358 -5.51 28.19 -2.26
CA LEU A 358 -6.38 27.33 -3.06
C LEU A 358 -7.46 28.15 -3.76
N GLU A 359 -7.66 27.89 -5.05
CA GLU A 359 -8.59 28.63 -5.90
C GLU A 359 -10.00 28.02 -5.82
N GLY A 360 -10.93 28.77 -5.23
CA GLY A 360 -12.35 28.41 -5.14
C GLY A 360 -12.77 27.82 -3.79
N ARG A 361 -14.04 28.07 -3.43
CA ARG A 361 -14.64 27.57 -2.19
C ARG A 361 -14.70 26.05 -2.19
N GLU A 362 -15.15 25.46 -3.29
CA GLU A 362 -15.30 24.01 -3.44
C GLU A 362 -14.00 23.27 -3.10
N LEU A 363 -12.87 23.67 -3.70
CA LEU A 363 -11.55 23.06 -3.46
C LEU A 363 -11.10 23.18 -1.98
N LYS A 364 -11.38 24.33 -1.36
CA LYS A 364 -11.10 24.54 0.07
C LYS A 364 -11.96 23.64 0.95
N GLU A 365 -13.25 23.56 0.70
CA GLU A 365 -14.16 22.68 1.45
C GLU A 365 -13.83 21.20 1.24
N THR A 366 -13.42 20.80 0.04
CA THR A 366 -12.92 19.44 -0.24
C THR A 366 -11.75 19.08 0.67
N LEU A 367 -10.74 19.96 0.79
CA LEU A 367 -9.60 19.68 1.67
C LEU A 367 -10.04 19.51 3.12
N LEU A 368 -10.93 20.41 3.61
CA LEU A 368 -11.43 20.35 4.98
C LEU A 368 -12.23 19.07 5.24
N LEU A 369 -13.09 18.67 4.30
CA LEU A 369 -13.87 17.43 4.37
C LEU A 369 -12.96 16.20 4.44
N ILE A 370 -11.93 16.13 3.58
CA ILE A 370 -10.97 15.04 3.58
C ILE A 370 -10.21 14.98 4.92
N GLY A 371 -9.77 16.13 5.42
CA GLY A 371 -9.02 16.25 6.66
C GLY A 371 -9.84 15.79 7.86
N TYR A 372 -11.04 16.35 8.00
CA TYR A 372 -11.94 16.13 9.15
C TYR A 372 -12.53 14.72 9.19
N SER A 373 -12.93 14.18 8.03
CA SER A 373 -13.61 12.88 7.93
C SER A 373 -12.68 11.71 7.62
N PHE A 374 -11.36 11.91 7.61
CA PHE A 374 -10.36 10.85 7.37
C PHE A 374 -10.51 10.11 6.02
N ILE A 375 -11.04 10.79 5.01
CA ILE A 375 -11.25 10.23 3.67
C ILE A 375 -9.89 9.94 3.01
N CYS A 376 -9.77 8.78 2.35
CA CYS A 376 -8.54 8.35 1.69
C CYS A 376 -8.76 7.71 0.30
N CYS A 377 -10.00 7.62 -0.17
CA CYS A 377 -10.33 7.18 -1.52
C CYS A 377 -11.36 8.11 -2.19
N VAL A 378 -11.40 8.02 -3.52
CA VAL A 378 -12.29 8.82 -4.37
C VAL A 378 -13.75 8.41 -4.16
N GLU A 379 -14.03 7.13 -3.93
CA GLU A 379 -15.38 6.64 -3.64
C GLU A 379 -15.98 7.27 -2.38
N ASP A 380 -15.22 7.32 -1.28
CA ASP A 380 -15.67 7.97 -0.05
C ASP A 380 -15.88 9.47 -0.29
N LEU A 381 -14.92 10.14 -0.96
CA LEU A 381 -15.06 11.56 -1.29
C LEU A 381 -16.31 11.84 -2.14
N LEU A 382 -16.62 10.95 -3.08
CA LEU A 382 -17.81 11.01 -3.91
C LEU A 382 -19.07 10.89 -3.04
N CYS A 383 -19.13 9.90 -2.15
CA CYS A 383 -20.26 9.70 -1.24
C CYS A 383 -20.50 10.90 -0.32
N TYR A 384 -19.47 11.36 0.39
CA TYR A 384 -19.57 12.51 1.30
C TYR A 384 -19.81 13.81 0.53
N GLY A 385 -19.12 14.01 -0.60
CA GLY A 385 -19.24 15.21 -1.43
C GLY A 385 -20.64 15.35 -2.02
N MET A 386 -21.24 14.27 -2.51
CA MET A 386 -22.64 14.25 -2.96
C MET A 386 -23.62 14.50 -1.80
N GLY A 387 -23.44 13.79 -0.67
CA GLY A 387 -24.33 13.92 0.50
C GLY A 387 -24.33 15.31 1.12
N LEU A 388 -23.20 16.03 1.06
CA LEU A 388 -23.05 17.38 1.56
C LEU A 388 -23.31 18.47 0.51
N ALA A 389 -23.73 18.08 -0.70
CA ALA A 389 -23.90 18.98 -1.84
C ALA A 389 -22.66 19.85 -2.11
N LEU A 390 -21.47 19.26 -1.94
CA LEU A 390 -20.18 19.89 -2.19
C LEU A 390 -20.00 20.21 -3.68
N PHE A 391 -20.37 19.25 -4.54
CA PHE A 391 -20.24 19.39 -5.97
C PHE A 391 -21.43 20.14 -6.55
N GLN A 392 -21.17 21.27 -7.20
CA GLN A 392 -22.22 22.13 -7.75
C GLN A 392 -22.51 21.79 -9.21
N ASN A 393 -23.80 21.87 -9.60
CA ASN A 393 -24.27 21.72 -10.98
C ASN A 393 -23.93 20.36 -11.62
N ILE A 394 -24.07 19.28 -10.85
CA ILE A 394 -23.82 17.92 -11.34
C ILE A 394 -25.13 17.18 -11.55
N ASN A 395 -25.28 16.54 -12.72
CA ASN A 395 -26.49 15.83 -13.12
C ASN A 395 -26.31 14.31 -13.16
N THR A 396 -25.08 13.81 -13.21
CA THR A 396 -24.78 12.37 -13.28
C THR A 396 -23.72 11.94 -12.26
N LEU A 397 -23.69 10.64 -11.94
CA LEU A 397 -22.67 10.08 -11.05
C LEU A 397 -21.27 10.11 -11.67
N GLU A 398 -21.18 9.98 -13.00
CA GLU A 398 -19.93 10.05 -13.75
C GLU A 398 -19.32 11.47 -13.67
N GLU A 399 -20.13 12.51 -13.90
CA GLU A 399 -19.72 13.91 -13.70
C GLU A 399 -19.23 14.17 -12.26
N ALA A 400 -19.92 13.60 -11.26
CA ALA A 400 -19.52 13.70 -9.86
C ALA A 400 -18.16 13.05 -9.59
N ARG A 401 -17.93 11.86 -10.15
CA ARG A 401 -16.66 11.14 -10.03
C ARG A 401 -15.52 11.93 -10.67
N ASP A 402 -15.72 12.40 -11.90
CA ASP A 402 -14.74 13.22 -12.61
C ASP A 402 -14.43 14.52 -11.85
N ARG A 403 -15.45 15.12 -11.23
CA ARG A 403 -15.27 16.30 -10.37
C ARG A 403 -14.43 15.98 -9.14
N ALA A 404 -14.73 14.87 -8.44
CA ALA A 404 -13.98 14.44 -7.27
C ALA A 404 -12.50 14.19 -7.60
N LEU A 405 -12.22 13.45 -8.68
CA LEU A 405 -10.87 13.21 -9.20
C LEU A 405 -10.15 14.53 -9.52
N THR A 406 -10.82 15.43 -10.23
CA THR A 406 -10.27 16.76 -10.57
C THR A 406 -9.88 17.56 -9.32
N LEU A 407 -10.71 17.53 -8.27
CA LEU A 407 -10.43 18.24 -7.02
C LEU A 407 -9.26 17.59 -6.27
N VAL A 408 -9.20 16.26 -6.22
CA VAL A 408 -8.06 15.50 -5.65
C VAL A 408 -6.76 15.89 -6.36
N ASP A 409 -6.73 15.88 -7.69
CA ASP A 409 -5.53 16.26 -8.46
C ASP A 409 -5.12 17.72 -8.24
N LYS A 410 -6.10 18.63 -8.15
CA LYS A 410 -5.84 20.03 -7.79
C LYS A 410 -5.26 20.19 -6.39
N LEU A 411 -5.59 19.32 -5.44
CA LEU A 411 -5.02 19.32 -4.08
C LEU A 411 -3.66 18.62 -4.00
N LYS A 412 -3.37 17.67 -4.90
CA LYS A 412 -2.04 17.06 -5.06
C LYS A 412 -1.01 18.05 -5.61
N ASN A 413 -1.43 18.97 -6.48
CA ASN A 413 -0.56 20.00 -7.05
C ASN A 413 0.23 20.79 -5.99
N PRO A 414 -0.38 21.41 -4.97
CA PRO A 414 0.34 22.06 -3.87
C PRO A 414 0.90 21.09 -2.81
N CYS A 415 0.87 19.78 -3.03
CA CYS A 415 1.27 18.74 -2.06
C CYS A 415 0.48 18.77 -0.74
N LEU A 416 -0.78 19.21 -0.78
CA LEU A 416 -1.68 19.08 0.38
C LEU A 416 -2.28 17.66 0.44
N LEU A 417 -2.38 17.00 -0.70
CA LEU A 417 -2.58 15.56 -0.83
C LEU A 417 -1.36 14.90 -1.48
N LEU A 418 -1.20 13.61 -1.22
CA LEU A 418 -0.19 12.71 -1.76
C LEU A 418 -0.86 11.60 -2.57
N ASP A 419 -0.11 11.04 -3.52
CA ASP A 419 -0.57 9.89 -4.29
C ASP A 419 -0.75 8.65 -3.39
N GLY A 420 -1.84 7.91 -3.64
CA GLY A 420 -2.06 6.60 -3.05
C GLY A 420 -1.45 5.48 -3.87
N VAL A 421 -1.79 4.25 -3.51
CA VAL A 421 -1.30 3.04 -4.21
C VAL A 421 -1.86 2.94 -5.63
N THR A 422 -3.07 3.45 -5.84
CA THR A 422 -3.73 3.53 -7.15
C THR A 422 -4.30 4.94 -7.35
N SER A 423 -4.77 5.26 -8.55
CA SER A 423 -5.39 6.56 -8.87
C SER A 423 -6.63 6.86 -8.02
N GLU A 424 -7.32 5.82 -7.53
CA GLU A 424 -8.52 5.95 -6.68
C GLU A 424 -8.19 6.26 -5.22
N TRP A 425 -6.93 6.11 -4.80
CA TRP A 425 -6.51 6.34 -3.43
C TRP A 425 -5.58 7.54 -3.34
N PHE A 426 -5.66 8.24 -2.21
CA PHE A 426 -4.79 9.35 -1.89
C PHE A 426 -4.52 9.40 -0.39
N ALA A 427 -3.45 10.08 0.00
CA ALA A 427 -3.08 10.27 1.39
C ALA A 427 -3.00 11.75 1.74
N MET A 428 -3.30 12.07 2.99
CA MET A 428 -3.07 13.41 3.56
C MET A 428 -2.08 13.27 4.71
N HIS A 429 -1.05 14.11 4.68
CA HIS A 429 -0.07 14.15 5.76
C HIS A 429 -0.73 14.59 7.07
N ASP A 430 -0.36 13.97 8.18
CA ASP A 430 -0.92 14.23 9.51
C ASP A 430 -0.90 15.74 9.90
N VAL A 431 0.21 16.45 9.69
CA VAL A 431 0.32 17.90 9.88
C VAL A 431 -0.70 18.69 9.03
N VAL A 432 -0.93 18.29 7.78
CA VAL A 432 -1.92 18.95 6.91
C VAL A 432 -3.33 18.68 7.42
N ARG A 433 -3.57 17.46 7.90
CA ARG A 433 -4.83 17.06 8.52
C ARG A 433 -5.11 17.87 9.80
N ASP A 434 -4.11 18.01 10.67
CA ASP A 434 -4.22 18.79 11.91
C ASP A 434 -4.58 20.25 11.62
N VAL A 435 -3.99 20.83 10.57
CA VAL A 435 -4.31 22.17 10.08
C VAL A 435 -5.75 22.25 9.55
N ALA A 436 -6.17 21.28 8.73
CA ALA A 436 -7.54 21.23 8.21
C ALA A 436 -8.57 21.14 9.34
N ILE A 437 -8.36 20.25 10.31
CA ILE A 437 -9.22 20.10 11.50
C ILE A 437 -9.28 21.41 12.28
N SER A 438 -8.13 22.02 12.54
CA SER A 438 -8.06 23.27 13.30
C SER A 438 -8.77 24.42 12.60
N ILE A 439 -8.69 24.51 11.26
CA ILE A 439 -9.46 25.48 10.47
C ILE A 439 -10.97 25.26 10.60
N VAL A 440 -11.43 24.00 10.57
CA VAL A 440 -12.85 23.65 10.78
C VAL A 440 -13.30 24.11 12.18
N LEU A 441 -12.57 23.72 13.23
CA LEU A 441 -12.91 24.05 14.62
C LEU A 441 -12.94 25.57 14.90
N MET A 442 -12.06 26.34 14.25
CA MET A 442 -12.06 27.80 14.37
C MET A 442 -13.27 28.47 13.69
N ARG A 443 -13.85 27.85 12.67
CA ARG A 443 -15.06 28.37 12.00
C ARG A 443 -16.31 28.21 12.87
N ASP A 444 -16.35 27.16 13.69
CA ASP A 444 -17.50 26.84 14.55
C ASP A 444 -17.54 27.64 15.85
N SER A 445 -16.39 28.11 16.33
CA SER A 445 -16.25 28.80 17.62
C SER A 445 -16.58 30.30 17.58
N GLY A 446 -17.06 30.85 16.47
CA GLY A 446 -17.62 32.21 16.41
C GLY A 446 -16.65 33.35 16.76
N SER A 447 -15.33 33.15 16.67
CA SER A 447 -14.35 34.19 17.00
C SER A 447 -14.27 35.26 15.89
N PRO A 448 -14.41 36.57 16.20
CA PRO A 448 -14.54 37.62 15.20
C PRO A 448 -13.20 37.90 14.51
N ARG A 449 -13.06 37.51 13.24
CA ARG A 449 -12.06 38.11 12.35
C ARG A 449 -12.48 39.55 12.05
N SER A 450 -11.64 40.49 12.49
CA SER A 450 -11.63 41.93 12.20
C SER A 450 -12.44 42.35 10.96
N THR A 451 -13.49 43.13 11.23
CA THR A 451 -14.38 43.80 10.27
C THR A 451 -13.63 44.74 9.33
N THR A 452 -13.76 44.51 8.02
CA THR A 452 -13.85 45.61 7.06
C THR A 452 -15.30 45.71 6.63
N ARG A 453 -16.01 46.70 7.17
CA ARG A 453 -17.38 47.05 6.77
C ARG A 453 -17.38 47.42 5.28
N ILE A 454 -18.04 46.62 4.45
CA ILE A 454 -18.74 47.11 3.26
C ILE A 454 -20.16 46.53 3.29
N SER A 455 -21.11 47.44 3.17
CA SER A 455 -22.56 47.29 3.29
C SER A 455 -23.17 46.22 2.37
N ALA A 456 -23.98 45.36 2.99
CA ALA A 456 -25.16 44.62 2.51
C ALA A 456 -25.53 44.63 1.01
N ARG A 457 -25.64 43.42 0.44
CA ARG A 457 -26.88 42.95 -0.19
C ARG A 457 -27.07 41.46 0.11
N SER A 458 -28.31 41.12 0.45
CA SER A 458 -28.80 39.89 1.04
C SER A 458 -28.74 38.67 0.13
N THR A 459 -28.01 37.64 0.54
CA THR A 459 -28.47 36.24 0.53
C THR A 459 -27.85 35.55 1.75
N SER A 460 -28.69 35.10 2.68
CA SER A 460 -28.29 34.34 3.86
C SER A 460 -27.57 33.04 3.45
N PRO A 461 -26.38 32.71 3.98
CA PRO A 461 -25.89 31.34 3.90
C PRO A 461 -26.68 30.51 4.91
N ARG A 462 -27.39 29.47 4.44
CA ARG A 462 -28.03 28.50 5.33
C ARG A 462 -26.95 27.77 6.13
N PRO A 463 -27.02 27.73 7.47
CA PRO A 463 -26.15 26.90 8.31
C PRO A 463 -26.64 25.44 8.21
N GLY A 464 -26.39 24.81 7.05
CA GLY A 464 -26.88 23.45 6.75
C GLY A 464 -25.80 22.38 6.74
N GLY A 465 -24.61 22.68 6.20
CA GLY A 465 -23.58 21.66 5.99
C GLY A 465 -23.00 21.06 7.28
N LEU A 466 -22.83 21.89 8.31
CA LEU A 466 -22.18 21.49 9.57
C LEU A 466 -23.13 20.76 10.53
N LEU A 467 -24.42 21.11 10.52
CA LEU A 467 -25.44 20.35 11.23
C LEU A 467 -25.55 18.94 10.63
N VAL A 468 -25.43 18.81 9.31
CA VAL A 468 -25.41 17.52 8.61
C VAL A 468 -24.12 16.72 8.90
N MET A 469 -22.95 17.38 8.99
CA MET A 469 -21.70 16.72 9.39
C MET A 469 -21.75 16.18 10.84
N LEU A 470 -22.25 16.96 11.79
CA LEU A 470 -22.47 16.53 13.17
C LEU A 470 -23.51 15.40 13.27
N LEU A 471 -24.61 15.48 12.51
CA LEU A 471 -25.66 14.45 12.50
C LEU A 471 -25.18 13.13 11.87
N LEU A 472 -24.35 13.17 10.83
CA LEU A 472 -23.74 11.96 10.23
C LEU A 472 -22.80 11.27 11.21
N GLN A 473 -22.00 12.03 11.96
CA GLN A 473 -21.08 11.49 12.96
C GLN A 473 -21.82 10.87 14.16
N MET A 474 -22.91 11.52 14.62
CA MET A 474 -23.79 10.96 15.66
C MET A 474 -24.53 9.69 15.20
N SER A 475 -24.88 9.58 13.92
CA SER A 475 -25.55 8.40 13.36
C SER A 475 -24.60 7.19 13.26
N LEU A 476 -23.34 7.41 12.86
CA LEU A 476 -22.30 6.38 12.80
C LEU A 476 -21.90 5.86 14.19
N HIS A 477 -21.86 6.73 15.20
CA HIS A 477 -21.55 6.31 16.58
C HIS A 477 -22.68 5.47 17.20
N LYS A 478 -23.92 5.66 16.74
CA LYS A 478 -25.10 4.90 17.17
C LYS A 478 -25.20 3.52 16.52
N GLN A 479 -24.70 3.35 15.29
CA GLN A 479 -24.64 2.05 14.61
C GLN A 479 -23.51 1.16 15.13
N THR A 480 -22.37 1.75 15.54
CA THR A 480 -21.24 1.00 16.13
C THR A 480 -21.50 0.53 17.57
N SER A 481 -22.45 1.14 18.28
CA SER A 481 -22.82 0.78 19.66
C SER A 481 -23.97 -0.23 19.75
N GLN A 482 -24.65 -0.57 18.64
CA GLN A 482 -25.77 -1.53 18.61
C GLN A 482 -25.40 -2.93 18.09
N SER A 483 -24.15 -3.20 17.72
CA SER A 483 -23.70 -4.50 17.18
C SER A 483 -22.79 -5.32 18.10
N MET A 484 -22.58 -4.92 19.36
CA MET A 484 -21.86 -5.76 20.33
C MET A 484 -22.83 -6.65 21.13
N PRO A 485 -22.77 -7.99 21.00
CA PRO A 485 -23.43 -8.86 21.96
C PRO A 485 -22.65 -8.79 23.29
N VAL A 486 -23.34 -8.37 24.34
CA VAL A 486 -22.84 -8.40 25.72
C VAL A 486 -22.63 -9.86 26.13
N VAL A 487 -21.36 -10.29 26.24
CA VAL A 487 -20.99 -11.55 26.87
C VAL A 487 -20.77 -11.30 28.36
N PRO A 488 -21.46 -12.00 29.29
CA PRO A 488 -21.26 -11.80 30.72
C PRO A 488 -19.91 -12.38 31.19
N PRO A 489 -19.28 -11.79 32.23
CA PRO A 489 -17.96 -12.22 32.69
C PRO A 489 -18.01 -13.62 33.30
N ALA A 490 -17.14 -14.50 32.79
CA ALA A 490 -16.94 -15.84 33.31
C ALA A 490 -16.34 -15.79 34.73
N GLN A 491 -17.05 -16.40 35.68
CA GLN A 491 -16.60 -16.58 37.06
C GLN A 491 -15.36 -17.48 37.11
N THR A 492 -14.32 -16.98 37.77
CA THR A 492 -13.07 -17.68 38.02
C THR A 492 -13.29 -18.77 39.07
N LEU A 493 -13.47 -20.02 38.64
CA LEU A 493 -13.40 -21.19 39.52
C LEU A 493 -11.93 -21.53 39.77
N ARG A 494 -11.41 -21.10 40.93
CA ARG A 494 -10.19 -21.64 41.54
C ARG A 494 -10.37 -23.15 41.71
N ARG A 495 -9.47 -23.95 41.11
CA ARG A 495 -9.15 -25.28 41.63
C ARG A 495 -7.67 -25.34 42.01
N SER A 496 -7.48 -25.45 43.30
CA SER A 496 -6.28 -25.84 44.03
C SER A 496 -6.00 -27.34 43.88
N SER A 497 -4.73 -27.68 43.71
CA SER A 497 -4.07 -28.96 44.06
C SER A 497 -2.57 -28.71 43.85
N GLN A 498 -1.65 -28.64 44.82
CA GLN A 498 -1.39 -29.47 46.01
C GLN A 498 -1.44 -30.97 45.74
N ILE A 499 -0.36 -31.47 45.13
CA ILE A 499 0.66 -32.45 45.59
C ILE A 499 1.29 -33.05 44.33
#